data_AF-A0ABD0PZZ6-F1
#
_entry.id   AF-A0ABD0PZZ6-F1
#
_cell.length_a   1.000
_cell.length_b   1.000
_cell.length_c   1.000
_cell.angle_alpha   90.00
_cell.angle_beta   90.00
_cell.angle_gamma   90.00
#
_symmetry.space_group_name_H-M   'P 1'
#
loop_
_entity.id
_entity.type
_entity.pdbx_description
1 polymer ?
#
loop_
_entity_poly.entity_id
_entity_poly.type
_entity_poly.pdbx_seq_one_letter_code
_entity_poly.pdbx_strand_id
1 'polypeptide(L)'
;GLVVVGVHSAKFPNEKVLENVCSAVLRYDITHPVVNDSDARLWQDLEVSCWPTLVLLGPRGNLLFSLVGEGHREQLFLFTAAALKHYRELGLLKDHDVGIKLYRESLPPSILSFPGKIAMDPRSKRLAIADTGHHRVLVISNTGQVLHSIG
;
A
#
# COMPACT_ATOMS: atom_id res chain seq x y z
N GLY A 1 0.98 1.51 -20.66
CA GLY A 1 -0.46 1.86 -20.73
C GLY A 1 -1.34 1.33 -19.59
N LEU A 2 -0.81 0.97 -18.42
CA LEU A 2 -1.60 0.71 -17.21
C LEU A 2 -0.99 1.51 -16.05
N VAL A 3 -1.84 2.13 -15.24
CA VAL A 3 -1.44 2.83 -14.02
C VAL A 3 -2.41 2.40 -12.93
N VAL A 4 -1.88 2.09 -11.76
CA VAL A 4 -2.68 1.82 -10.55
C VAL A 4 -2.61 3.06 -9.68
N VAL A 5 -3.75 3.54 -9.19
CA VAL A 5 -3.82 4.65 -8.24
C VAL A 5 -4.60 4.18 -7.02
N GLY A 6 -3.96 4.24 -5.86
CA GLY A 6 -4.61 4.00 -4.58
C GLY A 6 -5.38 5.24 -4.16
N VAL A 7 -6.70 5.18 -4.17
CA VAL A 7 -7.55 6.23 -3.59
C VAL A 7 -7.77 5.88 -2.12
N HIS A 8 -6.98 6.50 -1.25
CA HIS A 8 -7.12 6.28 0.20
C HIS A 8 -8.29 7.11 0.73
N SER A 9 -9.46 6.46 0.79
CA SER A 9 -10.66 7.02 1.42
C SER A 9 -10.71 6.57 2.88
N ALA A 10 -10.49 7.51 3.80
CA ALA A 10 -10.31 7.22 5.22
C ALA A 10 -11.61 6.74 5.90
N LYS A 11 -11.52 5.65 6.68
CA LYS A 11 -12.63 5.17 7.52
C LYS A 11 -12.62 5.85 8.89
N PHE A 12 -11.43 6.07 9.45
CA PHE A 12 -11.23 6.68 10.77
C PHE A 12 -10.58 8.06 10.67
N PRO A 13 -10.83 8.98 11.62
CA PRO A 13 -10.20 10.31 11.63
C PRO A 13 -8.67 10.26 11.57
N ASN A 14 -8.04 9.28 12.24
CA ASN A 14 -6.59 9.09 12.22
C ASN A 14 -6.03 8.80 10.82
N GLU A 15 -6.83 8.17 9.96
CA GLU A 15 -6.43 7.81 8.59
C GLU A 15 -6.55 9.00 7.62
N LYS A 16 -7.12 10.13 8.05
CA LYS A 16 -7.15 11.37 7.25
C LYS A 16 -5.80 12.09 7.26
N VAL A 17 -4.99 11.86 8.29
CA VAL A 17 -3.70 12.53 8.53
C VAL A 17 -2.67 12.01 7.53
N LEU A 18 -2.08 12.90 6.74
CA LEU A 18 -1.17 12.55 5.64
C LEU A 18 0.03 11.73 6.13
N GLU A 19 0.64 12.11 7.25
CA GLU A 19 1.81 11.42 7.82
C GLU A 19 1.50 9.96 8.18
N ASN A 20 0.28 9.69 8.64
CA ASN A 20 -0.17 8.34 8.96
C ASN A 20 -0.36 7.50 7.68
N VAL A 21 -0.91 8.10 6.62
CA VAL A 21 -1.04 7.47 5.31
C VAL A 21 0.34 7.18 4.72
N CYS A 22 1.26 8.14 4.75
CA CYS A 22 2.65 7.94 4.32
C CYS A 22 3.33 6.82 5.11
N SER A 23 3.13 6.75 6.43
CA SER A 23 3.65 5.66 7.26
C SER A 23 3.05 4.30 6.88
N ALA A 24 1.75 4.25 6.55
CA ALA A 24 1.09 3.04 6.08
C ALA A 24 1.59 2.60 4.69
N VAL A 25 1.79 3.56 3.77
CA VAL A 25 2.38 3.33 2.44
C VAL A 25 3.75 2.67 2.55
N LEU A 26 4.60 3.14 3.47
CA LEU A 26 5.90 2.53 3.74
C LEU A 26 5.77 1.14 4.34
N ARG A 27 4.94 0.99 5.38
CA ARG A 27 4.76 -0.27 6.11
C ARG A 27 4.19 -1.39 5.26
N TYR A 28 3.30 -1.07 4.32
CA TYR A 28 2.68 -2.04 3.40
C TYR A 28 3.37 -2.10 2.03
N ASP A 29 4.55 -1.48 1.90
CA ASP A 29 5.37 -1.55 0.69
C ASP A 29 4.66 -1.06 -0.59
N ILE A 30 3.79 -0.05 -0.47
CA ILE A 30 3.02 0.47 -1.61
C ILE A 30 3.95 1.28 -2.52
N THR A 31 4.00 0.89 -3.80
CA THR A 31 4.89 1.46 -4.84
C THR A 31 4.16 2.16 -5.97
N HIS A 32 2.83 2.15 -5.97
CA HIS A 32 2.01 2.89 -6.93
C HIS A 32 1.56 4.24 -6.33
N PRO A 33 1.18 5.23 -7.16
CA PRO A 33 0.64 6.50 -6.69
C PRO A 33 -0.53 6.35 -5.72
N VAL A 34 -0.53 7.15 -4.65
CA VAL A 34 -1.61 7.18 -3.66
C VAL A 34 -2.11 8.62 -3.51
N VAL A 35 -3.43 8.80 -3.57
CA VAL A 35 -4.09 10.06 -3.23
C VAL A 35 -4.79 9.92 -1.88
N ASN A 36 -4.62 10.90 -1.00
CA ASN A 36 -5.33 10.98 0.27
C ASN A 36 -6.69 11.67 0.04
N ASP A 37 -7.74 10.88 -0.17
CA ASP A 37 -9.13 11.34 -0.27
C ASP A 37 -9.75 11.39 1.14
N SER A 38 -9.24 12.30 1.97
CA SER A 38 -9.58 12.40 3.39
C SER A 38 -11.07 12.68 3.68
N ASP A 39 -11.77 13.25 2.72
CA ASP A 39 -13.20 13.56 2.79
C ASP A 39 -14.06 12.51 2.09
N ALA A 40 -13.45 11.46 1.52
CA ALA A 40 -14.13 10.41 0.77
C ALA A 40 -15.02 10.98 -0.36
N ARG A 41 -14.56 12.02 -1.08
CA ARG A 41 -15.33 12.67 -2.15
C ARG A 41 -15.47 11.75 -3.35
N LEU A 42 -14.35 11.20 -3.82
CA LEU A 42 -14.38 10.30 -4.97
C LEU A 42 -15.13 9.01 -4.63
N TRP A 43 -15.01 8.56 -3.39
CA TRP A 43 -15.77 7.44 -2.85
C TRP A 43 -17.29 7.68 -2.92
N GLN A 44 -17.75 8.88 -2.53
CA GLN A 44 -19.16 9.26 -2.57
C GLN A 44 -19.65 9.46 -4.01
N ASP A 45 -18.88 10.15 -4.85
CA ASP A 45 -19.21 10.42 -6.26
C ASP A 45 -19.37 9.13 -7.08
N LEU A 46 -18.65 8.06 -6.70
CA LEU A 46 -18.73 6.75 -7.33
C LEU A 46 -19.68 5.78 -6.60
N GLU A 47 -20.40 6.24 -5.60
CA GLU A 47 -21.34 5.44 -4.77
C GLU A 47 -20.71 4.15 -4.22
N VAL A 48 -19.43 4.21 -3.85
CA VAL A 48 -18.71 3.06 -3.31
C VAL A 48 -19.23 2.74 -1.90
N SER A 49 -19.38 1.46 -1.59
CA SER A 49 -19.96 0.99 -0.32
C SER A 49 -19.11 -0.03 0.43
N CYS A 50 -17.99 -0.48 -0.13
CA CYS A 50 -17.17 -1.54 0.45
C CYS A 50 -15.67 -1.29 0.22
N TRP A 51 -14.87 -1.48 1.27
CA TRP A 51 -13.42 -1.59 1.14
C TRP A 51 -13.03 -3.08 0.99
N PRO A 52 -12.12 -3.44 0.06
CA PRO A 52 -11.67 -2.63 -1.07
C PRO A 52 -12.70 -2.62 -2.22
N THR A 53 -12.67 -1.59 -3.06
CA THR A 53 -13.35 -1.59 -4.37
C THR A 53 -12.33 -1.18 -5.42
N LEU A 54 -12.24 -1.95 -6.51
CA LEU A 54 -11.37 -1.68 -7.65
C LEU A 54 -12.21 -1.21 -8.84
N VAL A 55 -11.87 -0.06 -9.40
CA VAL A 55 -12.53 0.49 -10.60
C VAL A 55 -11.54 0.53 -11.74
N LEU A 56 -11.85 -0.09 -12.88
CA LEU A 56 -11.06 0.09 -14.10
C LEU A 56 -11.67 1.15 -15.00
N LEU A 57 -10.80 2.05 -15.44
CA LEU A 57 -11.10 3.11 -16.39
C LEU A 57 -10.43 2.85 -17.74
N GLY A 58 -11.08 3.26 -18.82
CA GLY A 58 -10.49 3.34 -20.16
C GLY A 58 -9.63 4.59 -20.35
N PRO A 59 -8.97 4.73 -21.52
CA PRO A 59 -8.02 5.82 -21.79
C PRO A 59 -8.64 7.23 -21.81
N ARG A 60 -9.98 7.33 -21.84
CA ARG A 60 -10.74 8.60 -21.78
C ARG A 60 -11.45 8.80 -20.44
N GLY A 61 -11.10 8.03 -19.41
CA GLY A 61 -11.74 8.10 -18.09
C GLY A 61 -13.12 7.43 -18.01
N ASN A 62 -13.54 6.73 -19.06
CA ASN A 62 -14.78 5.98 -19.05
C ASN A 62 -14.67 4.74 -18.14
N LEU A 63 -15.64 4.54 -17.25
CA LEU A 63 -15.69 3.38 -16.38
C LEU A 63 -15.97 2.11 -17.19
N LEU A 64 -15.17 1.07 -16.98
CA LEU A 64 -15.26 -0.21 -17.69
C LEU A 64 -15.84 -1.31 -16.80
N PHE A 65 -15.35 -1.41 -15.57
CA PHE A 65 -15.83 -2.38 -14.58
C PHE A 65 -15.47 -1.96 -13.16
N SER A 66 -16.22 -2.51 -12.20
CA SER A 66 -15.97 -2.40 -10.77
C SER A 66 -15.93 -3.79 -10.15
N LEU A 67 -14.98 -4.03 -9.25
CA LEU A 67 -14.85 -5.25 -8.45
C LEU A 67 -14.94 -4.86 -6.98
N VAL A 68 -15.93 -5.41 -6.28
CA VAL A 68 -16.25 -5.06 -4.89
C VAL A 68 -15.78 -6.18 -3.97
N GLY A 69 -14.98 -5.84 -2.96
CA GLY A 69 -14.42 -6.79 -2.01
C GLY A 69 -13.08 -7.41 -2.42
N GLU A 70 -12.59 -8.30 -1.57
CA GLU A 70 -11.30 -8.99 -1.75
C GLU A 70 -11.43 -10.27 -2.59
N GLY A 71 -10.32 -10.75 -3.15
CA GLY A 71 -10.24 -12.09 -3.75
C GLY A 71 -10.50 -12.17 -5.27
N HIS A 72 -10.81 -11.06 -5.94
CA HIS A 72 -11.11 -11.04 -7.39
C HIS A 72 -9.88 -11.00 -8.30
N ARG A 73 -8.81 -11.73 -7.95
CA ARG A 73 -7.55 -11.69 -8.70
C ARG A 73 -7.73 -12.10 -10.16
N GLU A 74 -8.40 -13.21 -10.41
CA GLU A 74 -8.55 -13.74 -11.77
C GLU A 74 -9.36 -12.79 -12.66
N GLN A 75 -10.48 -12.27 -12.14
CA GLN A 75 -11.30 -11.29 -12.85
C GLN A 75 -10.52 -10.00 -13.14
N LEU A 76 -9.76 -9.50 -12.16
CA LEU A 76 -8.92 -8.32 -12.33
C LEU A 76 -7.92 -8.50 -13.49
N PHE A 77 -7.20 -9.62 -13.52
CA PHE A 77 -6.25 -9.92 -14.59
C PHE A 77 -6.95 -10.09 -15.95
N LEU A 78 -8.06 -10.83 -15.99
CA LEU A 78 -8.82 -11.05 -17.22
C LEU A 78 -9.28 -9.73 -17.83
N PHE A 79 -9.93 -8.88 -17.03
CA PHE A 79 -10.53 -7.66 -17.54
C PHE A 79 -9.47 -6.60 -17.88
N THR A 80 -8.39 -6.48 -17.10
CA THR A 80 -7.27 -5.58 -17.43
C THR A 80 -6.56 -6.02 -18.71
N ALA A 81 -6.28 -7.32 -18.88
CA ALA A 81 -5.66 -7.83 -20.09
C ALA A 81 -6.53 -7.61 -21.33
N ALA A 82 -7.84 -7.86 -21.21
CA ALA A 82 -8.80 -7.62 -22.29
C ALA A 82 -8.88 -6.13 -22.66
N ALA A 83 -8.97 -5.23 -21.67
CA ALA A 83 -9.02 -3.79 -21.90
C ALA A 83 -7.73 -3.28 -22.56
N LEU A 84 -6.57 -3.71 -22.08
CA LEU A 84 -5.27 -3.35 -22.66
C LEU A 84 -5.14 -3.82 -24.10
N LYS A 85 -5.56 -5.05 -24.41
CA LYS A 85 -5.56 -5.58 -25.78
C LYS A 85 -6.46 -4.74 -26.69
N HIS A 86 -7.71 -4.53 -26.27
CA HIS A 86 -8.70 -3.77 -27.05
C HIS A 86 -8.24 -2.34 -27.35
N TYR A 87 -7.79 -1.60 -26.34
CA TYR A 87 -7.37 -0.20 -26.54
C TYR A 87 -6.03 -0.06 -27.25
N ARG A 88 -5.17 -1.08 -27.22
CA ARG A 88 -3.95 -1.14 -28.03
C ARG A 88 -4.29 -1.30 -29.52
N GLU A 89 -5.21 -2.20 -29.86
CA GLU A 89 -5.66 -2.41 -31.25
C GLU A 89 -6.31 -1.13 -31.83
N LEU A 90 -6.97 -0.33 -30.99
CA LEU A 90 -7.53 0.97 -31.36
C LEU A 90 -6.50 2.11 -31.41
N GLY A 91 -5.24 1.88 -31.03
CA GLY A 91 -4.21 2.93 -30.98
C GLY A 91 -4.47 4.03 -29.95
N LEU A 92 -5.27 3.76 -28.91
CA LEU A 92 -5.68 4.74 -27.90
C LEU A 92 -4.78 4.73 -26.65
N LEU A 93 -3.88 3.76 -26.53
CA LEU A 93 -2.93 3.70 -25.42
C LEU A 93 -1.67 4.51 -25.75
N LYS A 94 -1.17 5.22 -24.74
CA LYS A 94 0.11 5.93 -24.81
C LYS A 94 1.19 5.16 -24.05
N ASP A 95 2.42 5.28 -24.53
CA ASP A 95 3.61 4.61 -23.97
C ASP A 95 4.54 5.57 -23.20
N HIS A 96 4.03 6.71 -22.78
CA HIS A 96 4.78 7.61 -21.89
C HIS A 96 4.83 7.06 -20.47
N ASP A 97 5.94 7.32 -19.79
CA ASP A 97 6.07 7.00 -18.37
C ASP A 97 5.31 8.00 -17.51
N VAL A 98 4.71 7.49 -16.44
CA VAL A 98 4.21 8.31 -15.34
C VAL A 98 5.33 8.40 -14.33
N GLY A 99 5.81 9.62 -14.07
CA GLY A 99 6.87 9.85 -13.08
C GLY A 99 6.42 9.40 -11.69
N ILE A 100 6.97 8.28 -11.20
CA ILE A 100 6.72 7.77 -9.86
C ILE A 100 7.97 8.07 -9.02
N LYS A 101 7.77 8.67 -7.85
CA LYS A 101 8.81 8.86 -6.84
C LYS A 101 8.40 8.14 -5.58
N LEU A 102 9.23 7.21 -5.11
CA LEU A 102 8.92 6.46 -3.90
C LEU A 102 9.24 7.31 -2.68
N TYR A 103 8.27 7.43 -1.77
CA TYR A 103 8.47 8.20 -0.53
C TYR A 103 9.64 7.65 0.30
N ARG A 104 9.84 6.33 0.31
CA ARG A 104 10.94 5.66 1.03
C ARG A 104 12.34 6.14 0.63
N GLU A 105 12.52 6.57 -0.62
CA GLU A 105 13.83 7.02 -1.14
C GLU A 105 14.27 8.36 -0.53
N SER A 106 13.33 9.09 0.07
CA SER A 106 13.61 10.35 0.77
C SER A 106 13.97 10.17 2.25
N LEU A 107 13.93 8.95 2.77
CA LEU A 107 14.07 8.68 4.20
C LEU A 107 15.46 8.13 4.53
N PRO A 108 16.06 8.55 5.67
CA PRO A 108 17.30 7.97 6.14
C PRO A 108 17.08 6.53 6.64
N PRO A 109 18.11 5.68 6.61
CA PRO A 109 18.04 4.34 7.21
C PRO A 109 17.85 4.44 8.73
N SER A 110 17.11 3.50 9.30
CA SER A 110 16.86 3.40 10.74
C SER A 110 17.28 2.05 11.31
N ILE A 111 17.51 1.98 12.62
CA ILE A 111 17.87 0.72 13.30
C ILE A 111 16.67 -0.22 13.36
N LEU A 112 15.49 0.33 13.65
CA LEU A 112 14.19 -0.38 13.62
C LEU A 112 13.31 0.24 12.53
N SER A 113 12.51 -0.59 11.88
CA SER A 113 11.55 -0.19 10.86
C SER A 113 10.19 -0.79 11.21
N PHE A 114 9.23 0.07 11.57
CA PHE A 114 7.86 -0.29 11.96
C PHE A 114 7.75 -1.51 12.91
N PRO A 115 8.42 -1.50 14.09
CA PRO A 115 8.37 -2.63 15.00
C PRO A 115 6.93 -2.88 15.46
N GLY A 116 6.39 -4.06 15.13
CA GLY A 116 4.97 -4.37 15.34
C GLY A 116 4.63 -4.77 16.77
N LYS A 117 5.56 -5.48 17.43
CA LYS A 117 5.39 -6.02 18.79
C LYS A 117 6.73 -6.17 19.50
N ILE A 118 6.66 -6.23 20.82
CA ILE A 118 7.77 -6.54 21.73
C ILE A 118 7.29 -7.54 22.79
N ALA A 119 8.15 -8.48 23.16
CA ALA A 119 7.93 -9.42 24.25
C ALA A 119 9.16 -9.47 25.14
N MET A 120 8.98 -9.77 26.43
CA MET A 120 10.06 -9.88 27.41
C MET A 120 10.10 -11.28 28.00
N ASP A 121 11.29 -11.85 28.10
CA ASP A 121 11.53 -13.05 28.92
C ASP A 121 11.65 -12.62 30.40
N PRO A 122 10.73 -13.04 31.28
CA PRO A 122 10.73 -12.60 32.68
C PRO A 122 11.93 -13.13 33.48
N ARG A 123 12.59 -14.22 33.05
CA ARG A 123 13.72 -14.81 33.77
C ARG A 123 15.03 -14.12 33.41
N SER A 124 15.33 -14.02 32.12
CA SER A 124 16.58 -13.45 31.62
C SER A 124 16.53 -11.93 31.41
N LYS A 125 15.33 -11.33 31.47
CA LYS A 125 15.05 -9.91 31.15
C LYS A 125 15.46 -9.51 29.73
N ARG A 126 15.62 -10.48 28.81
CA ARG A 126 15.83 -10.22 27.39
C ARG A 126 14.53 -9.79 26.73
N LEU A 127 14.63 -8.97 25.69
CA LEU A 127 13.49 -8.53 24.89
C LEU A 127 13.59 -9.14 23.48
N ALA A 128 12.45 -9.57 22.94
CA ALA A 128 12.30 -9.93 21.54
C ALA A 128 11.46 -8.86 20.84
N ILE A 129 12.02 -8.21 19.82
CA ILE A 129 11.36 -7.16 19.03
C ILE A 129 11.05 -7.74 17.65
N ALA A 130 9.78 -7.69 17.26
CA ALA A 130 9.37 -7.95 15.88
C ALA A 130 9.61 -6.68 15.05
N ASP A 131 10.76 -6.61 14.40
CA ASP A 131 11.20 -5.49 13.55
C ASP A 131 10.60 -5.65 12.14
N THR A 132 9.26 -5.51 12.07
CA THR A 132 8.43 -5.95 10.95
C THR A 132 8.85 -5.36 9.61
N GLY A 133 9.18 -4.07 9.56
CA GLY A 133 9.59 -3.38 8.34
C GLY A 133 10.99 -3.75 7.86
N HIS A 134 11.81 -4.41 8.68
CA HIS A 134 13.05 -5.06 8.26
C HIS A 134 12.91 -6.57 8.08
N HIS A 135 11.68 -7.11 8.21
CA HIS A 135 11.39 -8.54 8.07
C HIS A 135 12.25 -9.44 8.99
N ARG A 136 12.57 -8.97 10.20
CA ARG A 136 13.43 -9.71 11.15
C ARG A 136 12.92 -9.66 12.58
N VAL A 137 13.47 -10.54 13.42
CA VAL A 137 13.31 -10.53 14.87
C VAL A 137 14.66 -10.21 15.52
N LEU A 138 14.65 -9.26 16.44
CA LEU A 138 15.82 -8.90 17.24
C LEU A 138 15.64 -9.42 18.67
N VAL A 139 16.62 -10.17 19.17
CA VAL A 139 16.71 -10.50 20.60
C VAL A 139 17.76 -9.60 21.22
N ILE A 140 17.36 -8.79 22.18
CA ILE A 140 18.22 -7.80 22.84
C ILE A 140 18.32 -8.05 24.34
N SER A 141 19.41 -7.61 24.95
CA SER A 141 19.58 -7.57 26.41
C SER A 141 18.68 -6.49 27.04
N ASN A 142 18.57 -6.51 28.37
CA ASN A 142 17.93 -5.43 29.14
C ASN A 142 18.67 -4.08 29.07
N THR A 143 19.90 -4.05 28.54
CA THR A 143 20.69 -2.85 28.31
C THR A 143 20.60 -2.35 26.86
N GLY A 144 19.84 -3.03 26.00
CA GLY A 144 19.68 -2.66 24.59
C GLY A 144 20.73 -3.24 23.63
N GLN A 145 21.63 -4.11 24.10
CA GLN A 145 22.60 -4.78 23.23
C GLN A 145 21.90 -5.84 22.39
N VAL A 146 22.13 -5.84 21.08
CA VAL A 146 21.65 -6.90 20.18
C VAL A 146 22.42 -8.18 20.44
N LEU A 147 21.71 -9.23 20.86
CA LEU A 147 22.26 -10.56 21.11
C LEU A 147 22.09 -11.45 19.87
N HIS A 148 20.93 -11.37 19.22
CA HIS A 148 20.63 -12.09 17.98
C HIS A 148 19.82 -11.23 17.01
N SER A 149 20.08 -11.40 15.72
CA SER A 149 19.26 -10.90 14.61
C SER A 149 18.90 -12.11 13.75
N ILE A 150 17.59 -12.35 13.56
CA ILE A 150 17.06 -13.54 12.88
C ILE A 150 16.09 -13.09 11.80
N GLY A 151 16.38 -13.45 10.54
CA GLY A 151 15.65 -12.99 9.35
C GLY A 151 16.62 -12.60 8.25
#